data_AF-A0A133YB05-F1
#
_entry.id   AF-A0A133YB05-F1
#
_cell.length_a   1.000
_cell.length_b   1.000
_cell.length_c   1.000
_cell.angle_alpha   90.00
_cell.angle_beta   90.00
_cell.angle_gamma   90.00
#
_symmetry.space_group_name_H-M   'P 1'
#
loop_
_entity.id
_entity.type
_entity.pdbx_description
1 polymer ?
#
loop_
_entity_poly.entity_id
_entity_poly.type
_entity_poly.pdbx_seq_one_letter_code
_entity_poly.pdbx_strand_id
1 'polypeptide(L)' 'MRKDISEIDQKIISMYAKGMTTRQISDTLMDIYGFEVSEGFISDVTDKLLPQIEEWQNRPLDEIYPVFFIDAIHYSV' A
#
# COMPACT_ATOMS: atom_id res chain seq x y z
N MET A 1 -14.13 19.80 -5.92
CA MET A 1 -14.75 18.46 -6.09
C MET A 1 -13.66 17.40 -6.29
N ARG A 2 -12.74 17.24 -5.33
CA ARG A 2 -11.59 16.30 -5.39
C ARG A 2 -11.39 15.51 -4.08
N LYS A 3 -12.31 15.64 -3.11
CA LYS A 3 -12.17 15.01 -1.80
C LYS A 3 -12.42 13.49 -1.87
N ASP A 4 -13.37 13.04 -2.69
CA ASP A 4 -13.83 11.64 -2.67
C ASP A 4 -12.80 10.64 -3.22
N ILE A 5 -12.06 10.99 -4.28
CA ILE A 5 -11.07 10.08 -4.90
C ILE A 5 -9.89 9.84 -3.95
N SER A 6 -9.44 10.87 -3.24
CA SER A 6 -8.33 10.74 -2.29
C SER A 6 -8.66 9.86 -1.09
N GLU A 7 -9.93 9.86 -0.64
CA GLU A 7 -10.36 8.99 0.47
C GLU A 7 -10.47 7.52 0.04
N ILE A 8 -10.88 7.26 -1.20
CA ILE A 8 -10.92 5.90 -1.76
C ILE A 8 -9.50 5.36 -1.94
N ASP A 9 -8.57 6.17 -2.46
CA ASP A 9 -7.15 5.79 -2.61
C ASP A 9 -6.54 5.38 -1.26
N GLN A 10 -6.79 6.15 -0.19
CA GLN A 10 -6.31 5.82 1.16
C GLN A 10 -6.91 4.51 1.69
N LYS A 11 -8.18 4.23 1.39
CA LYS A 11 -8.82 2.97 1.78
C LYS A 11 -8.25 1.78 1.02
N ILE A 12 -7.97 1.92 -0.28
CA ILE A 12 -7.29 0.91 -1.09
C ILE A 12 -5.91 0.59 -0.49
N ILE A 13 -5.11 1.62 -0.19
CA ILE A 13 -3.80 1.47 0.45
C ILE A 13 -3.92 0.75 1.79
N SER A 14 -4.90 1.13 2.62
CA SER A 14 -5.12 0.49 3.93
C SER A 14 -5.48 -0.99 3.81
N MET A 15 -6.31 -1.36 2.83
CA MET A 15 -6.69 -2.76 2.59
C MET A 15 -5.52 -3.59 2.05
N TYR A 16 -4.74 -3.03 1.13
CA TYR A 16 -3.52 -3.66 0.62
C TYR A 16 -2.51 -3.90 1.76
N ALA A 17 -2.29 -2.90 2.62
CA ALA A 17 -1.42 -3.03 3.79
C ALA A 17 -1.88 -4.09 4.81
N LYS A 18 -3.17 -4.46 4.79
CA LYS A 18 -3.73 -5.56 5.60
C LYS A 18 -3.56 -6.93 4.96
N GLY A 19 -2.90 -7.02 3.80
CA GLY A 19 -2.65 -8.28 3.09
C GLY A 19 -3.81 -8.76 2.22
N MET A 20 -4.76 -7.88 1.90
CA MET A 20 -5.84 -8.23 0.97
C MET A 20 -5.32 -8.24 -0.47
N THR A 21 -5.75 -9.23 -1.26
CA THR A 21 -5.41 -9.29 -2.69
C THR A 21 -6.15 -8.19 -3.47
N THR A 22 -5.65 -7.82 -4.65
CA THR A 22 -6.31 -6.87 -5.58
C THR A 22 -7.77 -7.26 -5.85
N ARG A 23 -8.03 -8.55 -6.03
CA ARG A 23 -9.38 -9.09 -6.18
C ARG A 23 -10.25 -8.88 -4.95
N GLN A 24 -9.77 -9.23 -3.74
CA GLN A 24 -10.52 -9.05 -2.50
C GLN A 24 -10.83 -7.57 -2.23
N ILE A 25 -9.91 -6.67 -2.60
CA ILE A 25 -10.10 -5.22 -2.49
C ILE A 25 -11.21 -4.78 -3.46
N SER A 26 -11.18 -5.25 -4.71
CA SER A 26 -12.23 -4.97 -5.70
C SER A 26 -13.61 -5.41 -5.20
N ASP A 27 -13.73 -6.65 -4.72
CA ASP A 27 -14.97 -7.21 -4.15
C ASP A 27 -15.47 -6.36 -2.97
N THR A 28 -14.56 -5.95 -2.07
CA THR A 28 -14.90 -5.13 -0.89
C THR A 28 -15.39 -3.73 -1.28
N LEU A 29 -14.80 -3.12 -2.31
CA LEU A 29 -15.24 -1.81 -2.80
C LEU A 29 -16.61 -1.88 -3.46
N MET A 30 -16.89 -2.96 -4.20
CA MET A 30 -18.21 -3.22 -4.76
C MET A 30 -19.25 -3.40 -3.66
N ASP A 31 -18.95 -4.19 -2.62
CA ASP A 31 -19.89 -4.46 -1.52
C ASP A 31 -20.21 -3.22 -0.67
N ILE A 32 -19.22 -2.36 -0.41
CA ILE A 32 -19.40 -1.19 0.48
C ILE A 32 -19.86 0.04 -0.29
N TYR A 33 -19.34 0.28 -1.50
CA TYR A 33 -19.57 1.51 -2.25
C TYR A 33 -20.39 1.33 -3.53
N GLY A 34 -20.68 0.10 -3.94
CA GLY A 34 -21.55 -0.20 -5.08
C GLY A 34 -20.93 0.10 -6.45
N PHE A 35 -19.62 0.30 -6.52
CA PHE A 35 -18.90 0.49 -7.79
C PHE A 35 -17.78 -0.53 -7.94
N GLU A 36 -17.61 -0.99 -9.18
CA GLU A 36 -16.55 -1.93 -9.55
C GLU A 36 -15.24 -1.17 -9.80
N VAL A 37 -14.14 -1.72 -9.29
CA VAL A 37 -12.79 -1.22 -9.51
C VAL A 37 -11.94 -2.32 -10.08
N SER A 38 -11.24 -2.05 -11.18
CA SER A 38 -10.35 -3.04 -11.78
C SER A 38 -9.13 -3.31 -10.89
N GLU A 39 -8.62 -4.53 -10.94
CA GLU A 39 -7.37 -4.88 -10.25
C GLU A 39 -6.20 -3.99 -10.71
N GLY A 40 -6.17 -3.61 -12.00
CA GLY A 40 -5.17 -2.68 -12.54
C GLY A 40 -5.24 -1.29 -11.90
N PHE A 41 -6.44 -0.75 -11.67
CA PHE A 41 -6.58 0.52 -10.96
C PHE A 41 -6.10 0.41 -9.51
N ILE A 42 -6.36 -0.71 -8.85
CA ILE A 42 -5.87 -0.95 -7.48
C ILE A 42 -4.34 -0.96 -7.47
N SER A 43 -3.71 -1.64 -8.43
CA SER A 43 -2.25 -1.61 -8.60
C SER A 43 -1.72 -0.20 -8.85
N ASP A 44 -2.34 0.56 -9.75
CA ASP A 44 -1.93 1.95 -10.03
C ASP A 44 -2.02 2.85 -8.78
N VAL A 45 -3.04 2.63 -7.94
CA VAL A 45 -3.19 3.34 -6.66
C VAL A 45 -2.09 2.95 -5.68
N THR A 46 -1.74 1.66 -5.58
CA THR A 46 -0.64 1.21 -4.72
C THR A 46 0.73 1.68 -5.21
N ASP A 47 0.93 1.79 -6.52
CA ASP A 47 2.19 2.25 -7.12
C ASP A 47 2.48 3.73 -6.82
N LYS A 48 1.46 4.52 -6.47
CA LYS A 48 1.66 5.89 -5.96
C LYS A 48 2.52 5.94 -4.68
N LEU A 49 2.68 4.82 -3.98
CA LEU A 49 3.56 4.72 -2.81
C LEU A 49 5.04 4.54 -3.16
N LEU A 50 5.38 4.14 -4.39
CA LEU A 50 6.77 3.87 -4.79
C LEU A 50 7.73 5.02 -4.47
N PRO A 51 7.40 6.31 -4.73
CA PRO A 51 8.27 7.42 -4.35
C PRO A 51 8.46 7.56 -2.84
N GLN A 52 7.42 7.29 -2.05
CA GLN A 52 7.49 7.36 -0.58
C GLN A 52 8.33 6.21 -0.01
N ILE A 53 8.26 5.03 -0.62
CA ILE A 53 9.10 3.88 -0.26
C ILE A 53 10.58 4.22 -0.54
N GLU A 54 10.87 4.82 -1.69
CA GLU A 54 12.23 5.25 -2.05
C GLU A 54 12.76 6.31 -1.07
N GLU A 55 11.96 7.31 -0.72
CA GLU A 55 12.32 8.33 0.27
C GLU A 55 12.61 7.68 1.64
N TRP A 56 11.76 6.75 2.07
CA TRP A 56 11.92 6.06 3.35
C TRP A 56 13.17 5.18 3.39
N GLN A 57 13.50 4.50 2.29
CA GLN A 57 14.71 3.69 2.18
C GLN A 57 15.99 4.54 2.24
N ASN A 58 15.96 5.75 1.70
CA ASN A 58 17.10 6.68 1.64
C ASN A 58 17.15 7.69 2.80
N ARG A 59 16.30 7.54 3.82
CA ARG A 59 16.27 8.45 4.96
C ARG A 59 17.63 8.46 5.70
N PRO A 60 18.08 9.61 6.23
CA PRO A 60 19.27 9.65 7.05
C PRO A 60 19.06 8.80 8.30
N LEU A 61 20.10 8.04 8.67
CA LEU A 61 20.16 7.28 9.91
C LEU A 61 21.02 8.01 10.94
N ASP A 62 20.83 7.71 12.21
CA ASP A 62 21.68 8.23 13.27
C ASP A 62 23.09 7.62 13.20
N GLU A 63 24.07 8.35 13.69
CA GLU A 63 25.48 7.92 13.64
C GLU A 63 25.75 6.67 14.50
N ILE A 64 24.98 6.47 15.59
CA ILE A 64 25.25 5.42 16.58
C ILE A 64 23.99 4.59 16.87
N TYR A 65 24.07 3.29 16.58
CA TYR A 65 23.13 2.26 17.03
C TYR A 65 23.89 1.21 17.85
N PRO A 66 23.89 1.28 19.20
CA PRO A 66 24.68 0.37 20.04
C PRO A 66 24.33 -1.11 19.87
N VAL A 67 23.10 -1.40 19.46
CA VAL A 67 22.58 -2.73 19.16
C VAL A 67 21.67 -2.61 17.93
N PHE A 68 21.78 -3.56 17.00
CA PHE A 68 20.84 -3.72 15.89
C PHE A 68 20.57 -5.21 15.66
N PHE A 69 19.41 -5.51 15.08
CA PHE A 69 18.98 -6.87 14.77
C PHE A 69 18.81 -7.01 13.26
N ILE A 70 19.16 -8.19 12.74
CA ILE A 70 18.87 -8.59 11.37
C ILE A 70 17.90 -9.77 11.44
N ASP A 71 16.87 -9.74 10.61
CA ASP A 71 15.91 -10.83 10.44
C ASP A 71 15.81 -11.21 8.96
N ALA A 72 15.36 -12.44 8.68
CA ALA A 72 15.22 -12.97 7.33
C ALA A 72 13.90 -13.71 7.16
N ILE A 73 13.16 -13.38 6.10
CA ILE A 73 11.89 -14.01 5.76
C ILE A 73 11.95 -14.48 4.30
N HIS A 74 11.56 -15.73 4.05
CA HIS A 74 11.54 -16.33 2.72
C HIS A 74 10.15 -16.26 2.10
N TYR A 75 10.07 -15.72 0.88
CA TYR A 75 8.86 -15.65 0.07
C TYR A 75 9.15 -16.10 -1.36
N SER A 76 8.18 -16.74 -2.00
CA SER A 76 8.24 -17.06 -3.42
C SER A 76 7.79 -15.86 -4.24
N VAL A 77 8.68 -15.35 -5.09
CA VAL A 77 8.43 -14.22 -5.99
C VAL A 77 8.09 -14.73 -7.38
#